data_AF-A0A4D7QL57-F1
#
_entry.id   AF-A0A4D7QL57-F1
#
_cell.length_a   1.000
_cell.length_b   1.000
_cell.length_c   1.000
_cell.angle_alpha   90.00
_cell.angle_beta   90.00
_cell.angle_gamma   90.00
#
_symmetry.space_group_name_H-M   'P 1'
#
loop_
_entity.id
_entity.type
_entity.pdbx_description
1 polymer ?
#
loop_
_entity_poly.entity_id
_entity_poly.type
_entity_poly.pdbx_seq_one_letter_code
_entity_poly.pdbx_strand_id
1 'polypeptide(L)'
;MTAMKARAASEFDFVEAPPEQPRDRWGVIMTKPDVATRAEAVVEARVTMFRDRSRFFVTYRTGDEQILSSAQFVAFILELKRSGRFTFDRRKQQAAPKPIPTPA
;
A
#
# COMPACT_ATOMS: atom_id res chain seq x y z
N MET A 1 -32.43 -35.24 35.11
CA MET A 1 -31.34 -34.85 34.18
C MET A 1 -31.99 -34.26 32.93
N THR A 2 -31.57 -33.06 32.49
CA THR A 2 -31.34 -32.66 31.09
C THR A 2 -31.20 -31.13 30.97
N ALA A 3 -29.94 -30.74 30.80
CA ALA A 3 -29.31 -29.55 30.21
C ALA A 3 -30.05 -28.20 30.08
N MET A 4 -29.48 -27.21 30.77
CA MET A 4 -29.40 -25.80 30.33
C MET A 4 -28.83 -25.75 28.90
N LYS A 5 -29.57 -25.19 27.94
CA LYS A 5 -29.04 -24.91 26.60
C LYS A 5 -28.51 -23.48 26.58
N ALA A 6 -27.19 -23.40 26.43
CA ALA A 6 -26.40 -22.20 26.46
C ALA A 6 -26.73 -21.23 25.31
N ARG A 7 -26.50 -19.96 25.65
CA ARG A 7 -26.37 -18.76 24.82
C ARG A 7 -25.80 -18.95 23.41
N ALA A 8 -26.41 -18.20 22.50
CA ALA A 8 -25.80 -17.34 21.47
C ALA A 8 -24.58 -17.91 20.71
N ALA A 9 -24.85 -18.42 19.51
CA ALA A 9 -23.93 -18.28 18.40
C ALA A 9 -24.60 -17.33 17.40
N SER A 10 -24.25 -16.04 17.46
CA SER A 10 -24.45 -15.12 16.35
C SER A 10 -23.59 -15.63 15.20
N GLU A 11 -24.20 -16.40 14.30
CA GLU A 11 -23.54 -16.90 13.11
C GLU A 11 -23.33 -15.74 12.14
N PHE A 12 -22.12 -15.18 12.22
CA PHE A 12 -21.33 -14.58 11.15
C PHE A 12 -22.13 -14.21 9.89
N ASP A 13 -22.56 -12.95 9.82
CA ASP A 13 -22.75 -12.25 8.55
C ASP A 13 -21.47 -12.44 7.73
N PHE A 14 -21.53 -13.30 6.73
CA PHE A 14 -20.57 -13.28 5.62
C PHE A 14 -20.83 -11.96 4.88
N VAL A 15 -20.21 -10.89 5.37
CA VAL A 15 -20.12 -9.63 4.63
C VAL A 15 -19.40 -9.99 3.34
N GLU A 16 -20.17 -10.07 2.27
CA GLU A 16 -19.67 -10.12 0.90
C GLU A 16 -18.54 -9.09 0.80
N ALA A 17 -17.31 -9.57 0.57
CA ALA A 17 -16.15 -8.71 0.54
C ALA A 17 -16.45 -7.58 -0.44
N PRO A 18 -16.47 -6.31 -0.01
CA PRO A 18 -16.84 -5.21 -0.88
C PRO A 18 -16.00 -5.32 -2.15
N PRO A 19 -16.60 -5.12 -3.35
CA PRO A 19 -15.93 -5.34 -4.62
C PRO A 19 -14.57 -4.66 -4.55
N GLU A 20 -13.49 -5.44 -4.77
CA GLU A 20 -12.12 -4.98 -4.60
C GLU A 20 -11.97 -3.59 -5.18
N GLN A 21 -11.98 -2.57 -4.32
CA GLN A 21 -12.00 -1.20 -4.80
C GLN A 21 -10.74 -0.99 -5.63
N PRO A 22 -10.85 -0.40 -6.83
CA PRO A 22 -9.70 -0.25 -7.71
C PRO A 22 -8.60 0.53 -6.98
N ARG A 23 -7.42 -0.09 -6.89
CA ARG A 23 -6.24 0.47 -6.24
C ARG A 23 -5.38 1.18 -7.28
N ASP A 24 -5.01 2.42 -7.00
CA ASP A 24 -4.09 3.17 -7.84
C ASP A 24 -2.67 3.02 -7.33
N ARG A 25 -1.71 2.87 -8.25
CA ARG A 25 -0.28 2.95 -7.92
C ARG A 25 0.03 4.36 -7.42
N TRP A 26 0.64 4.45 -6.24
CA TRP A 26 0.95 5.71 -5.60
C TRP A 26 2.45 6.00 -5.52
N GLY A 27 3.25 5.00 -5.21
CA GLY A 27 4.69 5.19 -5.07
C GLY A 27 5.45 3.90 -4.80
N VAL A 28 6.75 4.05 -4.55
CA VAL A 28 7.66 2.96 -4.21
C VAL A 28 8.56 3.40 -3.06
N ILE A 29 8.95 2.44 -2.23
CA ILE A 29 9.92 2.62 -1.17
C ILE A 29 11.19 1.91 -1.61
N MET A 30 12.30 2.64 -1.59
CA MET A 30 13.59 2.17 -2.07
C MET A 30 14.64 2.36 -0.99
N THR A 31 15.62 1.46 -0.91
CA THR A 31 16.84 1.72 -0.14
C THR A 31 17.58 2.91 -0.73
N LYS A 32 18.25 3.69 0.12
CA LYS A 32 19.20 4.69 -0.36
C LYS A 32 20.44 3.97 -0.90
N PRO A 33 20.96 4.41 -2.06
CA PRO A 33 22.25 3.94 -2.51
C PRO A 33 23.31 4.42 -1.52
N ASP A 34 24.21 3.51 -1.15
CA ASP A 34 25.35 3.83 -0.30
C ASP A 34 26.61 3.88 -1.16
N VAL A 35 27.16 5.08 -1.26
CA VAL A 35 28.34 5.39 -2.08
C VAL A 35 29.58 4.69 -1.53
N ALA A 36 29.68 4.49 -0.21
CA ALA A 36 30.82 3.85 0.43
C ALA A 36 30.86 2.34 0.13
N THR A 37 29.69 1.70 0.02
CA THR A 37 29.56 0.27 -0.25
C THR A 37 29.23 -0.04 -1.72
N ARG A 38 29.06 0.98 -2.57
CA ARG A 38 28.53 0.88 -3.95
C ARG A 38 27.20 0.11 -4.01
N ALA A 39 26.42 0.12 -2.93
CA ALA A 39 25.13 -0.55 -2.91
C ALA A 39 24.15 0.24 -3.78
N GLU A 40 23.52 -0.44 -4.74
CA GLU A 40 22.49 0.15 -5.59
C GLU A 40 21.17 0.34 -4.82
N ALA A 41 20.36 1.29 -5.28
CA ALA A 41 19.02 1.51 -4.74
C ALA A 41 18.08 0.36 -5.15
N VAL A 42 17.55 -0.36 -4.16
CA VAL A 42 16.65 -1.51 -4.37
C VAL A 42 15.23 -1.13 -4.00
N VAL A 43 14.25 -1.57 -4.81
CA VAL A 43 12.84 -1.42 -4.46
C VAL A 43 12.48 -2.44 -3.38
N GLU A 44 12.17 -1.94 -2.19
CA GLU A 44 11.82 -2.75 -1.02
C GLU A 44 10.31 -2.94 -0.87
N ALA A 45 9.53 -1.93 -1.27
CA ALA A 45 8.09 -2.05 -1.26
C ALA A 45 7.43 -1.18 -2.34
N ARG A 46 6.23 -1.59 -2.76
CA ARG A 46 5.35 -0.84 -3.64
C ARG A 46 4.16 -0.33 -2.83
N VAL A 47 3.74 0.90 -3.11
CA VAL A 47 2.60 1.52 -2.44
C VAL A 47 1.47 1.71 -3.44
N THR A 48 0.33 1.10 -3.15
CA THR A 48 -0.94 1.40 -3.81
C THR A 48 -1.90 2.02 -2.81
N MET A 49 -2.97 2.64 -3.29
CA MET A 49 -3.98 3.26 -2.43
C MET A 49 -5.36 3.18 -3.07
N PHE A 50 -6.40 3.26 -2.26
CA PHE A 50 -7.73 3.53 -2.79
C PHE A 50 -7.83 4.95 -3.36
N ARG A 51 -8.74 5.16 -4.32
CA ARG A 51 -8.96 6.45 -4.98
C ARG A 51 -9.32 7.57 -4.01
N ASP A 52 -10.08 7.24 -2.97
CA ASP A 52 -10.49 8.14 -1.89
C ASP A 52 -9.37 8.41 -0.88
N ARG A 53 -8.21 7.74 -1.01
CA ARG A 53 -7.04 7.82 -0.11
C ARG A 53 -7.34 7.36 1.32
N SER A 54 -8.42 6.62 1.54
CA SER A 54 -8.78 6.12 2.88
C SER A 54 -7.78 5.07 3.38
N ARG A 55 -7.24 4.26 2.46
CA ARG A 55 -6.29 3.18 2.74
C ARG A 55 -5.09 3.19 1.79
N PHE A 56 -3.94 2.88 2.36
CA PHE A 56 -2.67 2.66 1.67
C PHE A 56 -2.23 1.22 1.89
N PHE A 57 -1.72 0.60 0.83
CA PHE A 57 -1.28 -0.79 0.81
C PHE A 57 0.20 -0.78 0.47
N VAL A 58 1.02 -1.24 1.41
CA VAL A 58 2.47 -1.35 1.26
C VAL A 58 2.81 -2.82 1.04
N THR A 59 3.05 -3.18 -0.22
CA THR A 59 3.44 -4.54 -0.62
C THR A 59 4.95 -4.64 -0.62
N TYR A 60 5.52 -5.36 0.33
CA TYR A 60 6.96 -5.57 0.46
C TYR A 60 7.47 -6.56 -0.59
N ARG A 61 8.78 -6.52 -0.84
CA ARG A 61 9.45 -7.45 -1.75
C ARG A 61 9.32 -8.91 -1.30
N THR A 62 9.16 -9.14 0.00
CA THR A 62 8.91 -10.48 0.59
C THR A 62 7.57 -11.07 0.19
N GLY A 63 6.65 -10.25 -0.33
CA GLY A 63 5.28 -10.63 -0.66
C GLY A 63 4.25 -10.23 0.40
N ASP A 64 4.70 -9.82 1.59
CA ASP A 64 3.80 -9.35 2.65
C ASP A 64 3.17 -8.00 2.26
N GLU A 65 1.89 -7.83 2.59
CA GLU A 65 1.18 -6.58 2.39
C GLU A 65 0.72 -6.00 3.72
N GLN A 66 1.07 -4.74 3.97
CA GLN A 66 0.61 -4.00 5.13
C GLN A 66 -0.41 -2.95 4.72
N ILE A 67 -1.58 -2.99 5.36
CA ILE A 67 -2.68 -2.05 5.12
C ILE A 67 -2.65 -0.97 6.19
N LEU A 68 -2.53 0.28 5.76
CA LEU A 68 -2.38 1.44 6.62
C LEU A 68 -3.52 2.43 6.35
N SER A 69 -4.03 3.07 7.41
CA SER A 69 -4.83 4.28 7.25
C SER A 69 -3.96 5.45 6.76
N SER A 70 -4.60 6.55 6.32
CA SER A 70 -3.90 7.79 5.97
C SER A 70 -2.91 8.25 7.06
N ALA A 71 -3.34 8.30 8.31
CA ALA A 71 -2.50 8.76 9.42
C ALA A 71 -1.34 7.81 9.71
N GLN A 72 -1.60 6.49 9.69
CA GLN A 72 -0.57 5.47 9.87
C GLN A 72 0.46 5.50 8.74
N PHE A 73 0.02 5.71 7.50
CA PHE A 73 0.91 5.83 6.36
C PHE A 73 1.83 7.04 6.48
N VAL A 74 1.32 8.20 6.91
CA VAL A 74 2.16 9.39 7.15
C VAL A 74 3.20 9.10 8.24
N ALA A 75 2.80 8.51 9.36
CA ALA A 75 3.73 8.14 10.44
C ALA A 75 4.81 7.19 9.93
N PHE A 76 4.43 6.19 9.14
CA PHE A 76 5.34 5.23 8.53
C PHE A 76 6.36 5.91 7.58
N ILE A 77 5.92 6.80 6.69
CA ILE A 77 6.84 7.55 5.81
C ILE A 77 7.79 8.45 6.60
N LEU A 78 7.31 9.08 7.67
CA LEU A 78 8.17 9.89 8.55
C LEU A 78 9.22 9.03 9.24
N GLU A 79 8.86 7.85 9.72
CA GLU A 79 9.79 6.90 10.33
C GLU A 79 10.85 6.43 9.33
N LEU A 80 10.46 6.10 8.10
CA LEU A 80 11.40 5.77 7.03
C LEU A 80 12.38 6.91 6.74
N LYS A 81 11.90 8.17 6.72
CA LYS A 81 12.77 9.34 6.55
C LYS A 81 13.75 9.49 7.71
N ARG A 82 13.29 9.29 8.95
CA ARG A 82 14.12 9.36 10.16
C ARG A 82 15.20 8.28 10.18
N SER A 83 14.90 7.09 9.67
CA SER A 83 15.88 6.00 9.57
C SER A 83 17.08 6.37 8.69
N GLY A 84 16.91 7.32 7.76
CA GLY A 84 17.93 7.73 6.80
C GLY A 84 18.26 6.68 5.73
N ARG A 85 17.81 5.43 5.88
CA ARG A 85 18.13 4.28 5.03
C ARG A 85 17.23 4.11 3.81
N PHE A 86 16.04 4.70 3.85
CA PHE A 86 15.04 4.56 2.80
C PHE A 86 14.66 5.89 2.19
N THR A 87 14.16 5.82 0.97
CA THR A 87 13.51 6.92 0.25
C THR A 87 12.14 6.46 -0.21
N PHE A 88 11.20 7.39 -0.22
CA PHE A 88 9.90 7.18 -0.82
C PHE A 88 9.80 8.02 -2.07
N ASP A 89 9.68 7.36 -3.23
CA ASP A 89 9.44 8.01 -4.50
C ASP A 89 7.95 7.89 -4.86
N ARG A 90 7.29 9.04 -4.86
CA ARG A 90 5.93 9.15 -5.36
C ARG A 90 6.03 9.21 -6.88
N ARG A 91 5.86 8.06 -7.54
CA ARG A 91 5.59 8.05 -8.99
C ARG A 91 4.34 8.87 -9.23
N LYS A 92 4.52 10.11 -9.71
CA LYS A 92 3.43 10.84 -10.35
C LYS A 92 2.93 9.89 -11.44
N GLN A 93 1.65 9.54 -11.40
CA GLN A 93 1.00 8.82 -12.48
C GLN A 93 1.50 9.45 -13.77
N GLN A 94 2.30 8.69 -14.50
CA GLN A 94 2.76 9.08 -15.82
C GLN A 94 1.46 9.16 -16.60
N ALA A 95 0.94 10.38 -16.77
CA ALA A 95 -0.20 10.61 -17.62
C ALA A 95 0.15 9.90 -18.92
N ALA A 96 -0.69 8.94 -19.32
CA ALA A 96 -0.54 8.26 -20.58
C ALA A 96 -0.22 9.34 -21.63
N PRO A 97 0.79 9.14 -22.51
CA PRO A 97 1.06 10.12 -23.55
C PRO A 97 -0.27 10.42 -24.24
N LYS A 98 -0.71 11.69 -24.17
CA LYS A 98 -1.93 12.12 -24.84
C LYS A 98 -1.83 11.64 -26.29
N PRO A 99 -2.83 10.92 -26.85
CA PRO A 99 -2.77 10.54 -28.25
C PRO A 99 -2.56 11.82 -29.05
N ILE A 100 -1.47 11.83 -29.84
CA ILE A 100 -1.18 12.92 -30.77
C ILE A 100 -2.36 12.95 -31.75
N PRO A 101 -3.10 14.05 -31.88
CA PRO A 101 -4.13 14.13 -32.90
C PRO A 101 -3.44 14.07 -34.26
N THR A 102 -3.69 12.99 -35.01
CA THR A 102 -3.32 12.90 -36.43
C THR A 102 -4.06 14.01 -37.16
N PRO A 103 -3.38 14.95 -37.84
CA PRO A 103 -4.06 15.91 -38.68
C PRO A 103 -4.69 15.17 -39.88
N ALA A 104 -5.91 15.57 -40.22
CA ALA A 104 -6.73 15.03 -41.31
C ALA A 104 -6.09 15.24 -42.68
#